data_AF-A0AAU9QDB2-F1
#
_entry.id   AF-A0AAU9QDB2-F1
#
_cell.length_a   1.000
_cell.length_b   1.000
_cell.length_c   1.000
_cell.angle_alpha   90.00
_cell.angle_beta   90.00
_cell.angle_gamma   90.00
#
_symmetry.space_group_name_H-M   'P 1'
#
loop_
_entity.id
_entity.type
_entity.pdbx_description
1 polymer ?
#
loop_
_entity_poly.entity_id
_entity_poly.type
_entity_poly.pdbx_seq_one_letter_code
_entity_poly.pdbx_strand_id
1 'polypeptide(L)'
;MTDLHTPPSTYILRELHDVAVPESVSWVPQTIGWKILAIVGAIVLMYVGYRLAHHWWDNRYRKEAIEAISRLTPDDASMPKALFSILKIVLIHLDSSHARLFDTAFLRKLDELNPKHKLFDDEVSKRWLQSIVDPSVELEKTERLQLLERATEWVKEHDENAHNIEKRTLAYKARALKGGRHG
;
A
#
# COMPACT_ATOMS: atom_id res chain seq x y z
N MET A 1 84.66 -35.51 23.60
CA MET A 1 83.75 -35.87 24.71
C MET A 1 82.64 -34.85 24.70
N THR A 2 81.49 -35.21 24.14
CA THR A 2 80.32 -34.31 24.01
C THR A 2 79.34 -34.67 25.12
N ASP A 3 79.29 -33.85 26.16
CA ASP A 3 78.34 -33.97 27.25
C ASP A 3 76.92 -33.65 26.73
N LEU A 4 76.10 -34.70 26.61
CA LEU A 4 74.66 -34.56 26.37
C LEU A 4 74.01 -34.15 27.70
N HIS A 5 73.76 -32.85 27.88
CA HIS A 5 72.92 -32.36 28.96
C HIS A 5 71.47 -32.80 28.70
N THR A 6 71.11 -33.96 29.24
CA THR A 6 69.71 -34.38 29.32
C THR A 6 69.03 -33.42 30.29
N PRO A 7 67.99 -32.66 29.89
CA PRO A 7 67.32 -31.77 30.82
C PRO A 7 66.75 -32.62 31.97
N PRO A 8 66.81 -32.14 33.24
CA PRO A 8 66.27 -32.88 34.36
C PRO A 8 64.79 -33.16 34.10
N SER A 9 64.39 -34.43 34.20
CA SER A 9 63.02 -34.88 34.11
C SER A 9 62.25 -34.39 35.34
N THR A 10 61.97 -33.09 35.35
CA THR A 10 61.25 -32.42 36.41
C THR A 10 59.86 -33.05 36.51
N TYR A 11 59.54 -33.57 37.70
CA TYR A 11 58.27 -34.23 38.06
C TYR A 11 57.01 -33.47 37.58
N ILE A 12 57.14 -32.16 37.34
CA ILE A 12 56.12 -31.26 36.78
C ILE A 12 55.53 -31.76 35.44
N LEU A 13 56.31 -32.41 34.56
CA LEU A 13 55.77 -32.93 33.28
C LEU A 13 55.09 -34.30 33.40
N ARG A 14 55.30 -35.05 34.49
CA ARG A 14 54.72 -36.38 34.68
C ARG A 14 53.24 -36.30 35.10
N GLU A 15 52.85 -35.20 35.75
CA GLU A 15 51.47 -34.95 36.21
C GLU A 15 50.64 -34.11 35.23
N LEU A 16 51.18 -33.78 34.06
CA LEU A 16 50.40 -33.15 33.00
C LEU A 16 49.50 -34.23 32.36
N HIS A 17 48.43 -34.56 33.08
CA HIS A 17 47.32 -35.34 32.55
C HIS A 17 46.85 -34.66 31.26
N ASP A 18 46.71 -35.44 30.21
CA ASP A 18 46.13 -35.00 28.95
C ASP A 18 44.75 -34.40 29.26
N VAL A 19 44.66 -33.07 29.26
CA VAL A 19 43.42 -32.37 29.60
C VAL A 19 42.49 -32.66 28.43
N ALA A 20 41.57 -33.61 28.63
CA ALA A 20 40.52 -33.89 27.67
C ALA A 20 39.89 -32.55 27.25
N VAL A 21 40.05 -32.21 25.98
CA VAL A 21 39.50 -30.97 25.42
C VAL A 21 38.00 -31.00 25.71
N PRO A 22 37.45 -30.03 26.47
CA PRO A 22 36.04 -30.07 26.80
C PRO A 22 35.26 -30.09 25.51
N GLU A 23 34.27 -30.99 25.40
CA GLU A 23 33.39 -31.01 24.25
C GLU A 23 32.84 -29.60 24.01
N SER A 24 32.87 -29.19 22.74
CA SER A 24 32.51 -27.83 22.36
C SER A 24 31.11 -27.51 22.89
N VAL A 25 31.03 -26.52 23.78
CA VAL A 25 29.78 -26.09 24.37
C VAL A 25 28.86 -25.68 23.22
N SER A 26 27.75 -26.38 23.08
CA SER A 26 26.77 -26.10 22.04
C SER A 26 26.22 -24.69 22.24
N TRP A 27 26.58 -23.79 21.34
CA TRP A 27 26.17 -22.37 21.35
C TRP A 27 24.68 -22.17 21.05
N VAL A 28 23.95 -23.23 20.72
CA VAL A 28 22.49 -23.21 20.61
C VAL A 28 21.88 -23.65 21.94
N PRO A 29 21.18 -22.75 22.67
CA PRO A 29 20.53 -23.11 23.92
C PRO A 29 19.51 -24.21 23.68
N GLN A 30 19.58 -25.30 24.44
CA GLN A 30 18.63 -26.44 24.41
C GLN A 30 17.27 -26.06 25.05
N THR A 31 16.87 -24.79 24.97
CA THR A 31 15.63 -24.28 25.56
C THR A 31 14.59 -24.10 24.47
N ILE A 32 13.36 -24.50 24.80
CA ILE A 32 12.18 -24.39 23.92
C ILE A 32 11.93 -22.93 23.48
N GLY A 33 12.49 -21.95 24.19
CA GLY A 33 12.39 -20.52 23.91
C GLY A 33 12.77 -20.14 22.48
N TRP A 34 13.80 -20.73 21.87
CA TRP A 34 14.16 -20.43 20.48
C TRP A 34 13.13 -20.93 19.47
N LYS A 35 12.48 -22.08 19.75
CA LYS A 35 11.40 -22.59 18.90
C LYS A 35 10.18 -21.67 18.98
N ILE A 36 9.85 -21.19 20.19
CA ILE A 36 8.79 -20.20 20.39
C ILE A 36 9.14 -18.90 19.65
N LEU A 37 10.38 -18.41 19.78
CA LEU A 37 10.84 -17.19 19.12
C LEU A 37 10.81 -17.31 17.60
N ALA A 38 11.19 -18.48 17.05
CA ALA A 38 11.08 -18.78 15.63
C ALA A 38 9.62 -18.78 15.16
N ILE A 39 8.70 -19.37 15.93
CA ILE A 39 7.26 -19.38 15.61
C ILE A 39 6.69 -17.96 15.65
N VAL A 40 7.00 -17.18 16.69
CA VAL A 40 6.57 -15.79 16.81
C VAL A 40 7.12 -14.96 15.64
N GLY A 41 8.41 -15.12 15.32
CA GLY A 41 9.03 -14.47 14.17
C GLY A 41 8.35 -14.83 12.85
N ALA A 42 8.02 -16.11 12.65
CA ALA A 42 7.30 -16.56 11.46
C ALA A 42 5.90 -15.95 11.35
N ILE A 43 5.15 -15.85 12.46
CA ILE A 43 3.84 -15.20 12.49
C ILE A 43 3.95 -13.72 12.14
N VAL A 44 4.93 -13.01 12.73
CA VAL A 44 5.17 -11.59 12.43
C VAL A 44 5.54 -11.42 10.96
N LEU A 45 6.43 -12.25 10.43
CA LEU A 45 6.85 -12.18 9.03
C LEU A 45 5.69 -12.47 8.08
N MET A 46 4.84 -13.44 8.40
CA MET A 46 3.63 -13.73 7.64
C MET A 46 2.63 -12.57 7.70
N TYR A 47 2.43 -11.96 8.87
CA TYR A 47 1.56 -10.81 9.03
C TYR A 47 2.07 -9.57 8.26
N VAL A 48 3.37 -9.29 8.34
CA VAL A 48 4.01 -8.21 7.58
C VAL A 48 3.90 -8.48 6.09
N GLY A 49 4.22 -9.70 5.65
CA GLY A 49 4.09 -10.11 4.24
C GLY A 49 2.66 -9.95 3.72
N TYR A 50 1.67 -10.40 4.49
CA TYR A 50 0.25 -10.21 4.17
C TYR A 50 -0.11 -8.73 4.05
N ARG A 51 0.34 -7.89 4.99
CA ARG A 51 0.06 -6.45 4.97
C ARG A 51 0.68 -5.76 3.75
N LEU A 52 1.93 -6.10 3.41
CA LEU A 52 2.61 -5.57 2.24
C LEU A 52 1.93 -6.03 0.95
N ALA A 53 1.54 -7.30 0.87
CA ALA A 53 0.83 -7.84 -0.28
C ALA A 53 -0.53 -7.18 -0.47
N HIS A 54 -1.29 -6.98 0.61
CA HIS A 54 -2.56 -6.28 0.56
C HIS A 54 -2.38 -4.83 0.09
N HIS A 55 -1.40 -4.12 0.64
CA HIS A 55 -1.12 -2.75 0.24
C HIS A 55 -0.64 -2.65 -1.22
N TRP A 56 0.12 -3.64 -1.70
CA TRP A 56 0.54 -3.71 -3.10
C TRP A 56 -0.62 -4.01 -4.05
N TRP A 57 -1.54 -4.88 -3.63
CA TRP A 57 -2.74 -5.20 -4.39
C TRP A 57 -3.69 -4.01 -4.46
N ASP A 58 -3.86 -3.29 -3.35
CA ASP A 58 -4.60 -2.03 -3.33
C ASP A 58 -3.92 -1.02 -4.27
N ASN A 59 -2.60 -0.92 -4.31
CA ASN A 59 -1.94 0.02 -5.23
C ASN A 59 -1.96 -0.43 -6.72
N ARG A 60 -2.48 -1.62 -7.04
CA ARG A 60 -2.53 -2.13 -8.42
C ARG A 60 -3.55 -1.38 -9.26
N TYR A 61 -4.75 -1.09 -8.73
CA TYR A 61 -5.77 -0.36 -9.50
C TYR A 61 -5.27 1.03 -9.92
N ARG A 62 -4.45 1.68 -9.09
CA ARG A 62 -3.84 2.99 -9.43
C ARG A 62 -2.95 2.88 -10.64
N LYS A 63 -2.10 1.85 -10.70
CA LYS A 63 -1.22 1.61 -11.85
C LYS A 63 -2.03 1.36 -13.13
N GLU A 64 -3.04 0.52 -13.05
CA GLU A 64 -3.92 0.21 -14.19
C GLU A 64 -4.68 1.46 -14.66
N ALA A 65 -5.16 2.30 -13.74
CA ALA A 65 -5.82 3.56 -14.07
C ALA A 65 -4.87 4.58 -14.70
N ILE A 66 -3.65 4.75 -14.17
CA ILE A 66 -2.63 5.64 -14.75
C ILE A 66 -2.23 5.17 -16.14
N GLU A 67 -2.04 3.87 -16.32
CA GLU A 67 -1.73 3.29 -17.63
C GLU A 67 -2.87 3.53 -18.62
N ALA A 68 -4.13 3.34 -18.20
CA ALA A 68 -5.29 3.64 -19.02
C ALA A 68 -5.36 5.12 -19.42
N ILE A 69 -5.10 6.05 -18.49
CA ILE A 69 -5.06 7.49 -18.78
C ILE A 69 -3.93 7.83 -19.75
N SER A 70 -2.74 7.23 -19.59
CA SER A 70 -1.59 7.49 -20.47
C SER A 70 -1.78 7.02 -21.92
N ARG A 71 -2.72 6.11 -22.16
CA ARG A 71 -3.08 5.64 -23.50
C ARG A 71 -4.04 6.60 -24.21
N LEU A 72 -4.66 7.53 -23.48
CA LEU A 72 -5.55 8.51 -24.05
C LEU A 72 -4.76 9.62 -24.74
N THR A 73 -5.19 9.97 -25.95
CA THR A 73 -4.62 11.10 -26.70
C THR A 73 -5.59 12.29 -26.65
N PRO A 74 -5.09 13.52 -26.51
CA PRO A 74 -5.95 14.70 -26.47
C PRO A 74 -6.67 14.96 -27.80
N ASP A 75 -6.14 14.44 -28.91
CA ASP A 75 -6.74 14.60 -30.24
C ASP A 75 -7.90 13.62 -30.49
N ASP A 76 -8.06 12.58 -29.66
CA ASP A 76 -9.16 11.63 -29.80
C ASP A 76 -10.48 12.23 -29.32
N ALA A 77 -11.52 12.13 -30.15
CA ALA A 77 -12.88 12.55 -29.82
C ALA A 77 -13.49 11.71 -28.69
N SER A 78 -13.02 10.47 -28.50
CA SER A 78 -13.49 9.59 -27.42
C SER A 78 -12.88 9.91 -26.06
N MET A 79 -11.80 10.71 -26.03
CA MET A 79 -11.02 10.99 -24.83
C MET A 79 -11.84 11.51 -23.65
N PRO A 80 -12.74 12.51 -23.79
CA PRO A 80 -13.52 13.04 -22.67
C PRO A 80 -14.33 11.95 -21.96
N LYS A 81 -14.96 11.08 -22.74
CA LYS A 81 -15.80 9.97 -22.25
C LYS A 81 -14.95 8.83 -21.66
N ALA A 82 -13.82 8.52 -22.29
CA ALA A 82 -12.90 7.51 -21.81
C ALA A 82 -12.29 7.91 -20.46
N LEU A 83 -11.85 9.17 -20.33
CA LEU A 83 -11.33 9.73 -19.09
C LEU A 83 -12.36 9.66 -17.96
N PHE A 84 -13.61 10.03 -18.25
CA PHE A 84 -14.70 9.96 -17.28
C PHE A 84 -14.92 8.52 -16.82
N SER A 85 -14.93 7.58 -17.76
CA SER A 85 -15.12 6.16 -17.48
C SER A 85 -14.01 5.61 -16.57
N ILE A 86 -12.74 5.97 -16.81
CA ILE A 86 -11.62 5.53 -15.98
C ILE A 86 -11.76 6.08 -14.55
N LEU A 87 -11.98 7.39 -14.39
CA LEU A 87 -12.15 8.00 -13.07
C LEU A 87 -13.37 7.43 -12.33
N LYS A 88 -14.44 7.14 -13.07
CA LYS A 88 -15.65 6.50 -12.53
C LYS A 88 -15.36 5.10 -12.02
N ILE A 89 -14.60 4.29 -12.75
CA ILE A 89 -14.17 2.95 -12.33
C ILE A 89 -13.34 3.05 -11.05
N VAL A 90 -12.40 4.00 -10.97
CA VAL A 90 -11.58 4.22 -9.76
C VAL A 90 -12.48 4.57 -8.57
N LEU A 91 -13.42 5.50 -8.72
CA LEU A 91 -14.36 5.84 -7.64
C LEU A 91 -15.21 4.66 -7.16
N ILE A 92 -15.68 3.82 -8.08
CA ILE A 92 -16.47 2.61 -7.76
C ILE A 92 -15.59 1.58 -7.05
N HIS A 93 -14.32 1.48 -7.43
CA HIS A 93 -13.36 0.59 -6.78
C HIS A 93 -13.10 1.02 -5.32
N LEU A 94 -13.02 2.33 -5.07
CA LEU A 94 -12.95 2.88 -3.72
C LEU A 94 -14.24 2.58 -2.94
N ASP A 95 -15.39 2.99 -3.49
CA ASP A 95 -16.68 2.59 -2.94
C ASP A 95 -17.74 2.38 -4.02
N SER A 96 -18.41 1.22 -3.94
CA SER A 96 -19.49 0.91 -4.88
C SER A 96 -20.68 1.85 -4.74
N SER A 97 -20.84 2.55 -3.60
CA SER A 97 -21.86 3.58 -3.41
C SER A 97 -21.68 4.78 -4.36
N HIS A 98 -20.43 5.09 -4.76
CA HIS A 98 -20.11 6.17 -5.68
C HIS A 98 -20.60 5.92 -7.12
N ALA A 99 -21.07 4.71 -7.43
CA ALA A 99 -21.67 4.40 -8.73
C ALA A 99 -22.83 5.35 -9.08
N ARG A 100 -23.55 5.86 -8.07
CA ARG A 100 -24.70 6.75 -8.24
C ARG A 100 -24.34 8.22 -8.50
N LEU A 101 -23.08 8.61 -8.32
CA LEU A 101 -22.65 10.01 -8.45
C LEU A 101 -22.45 10.40 -9.92
N PHE A 102 -23.15 11.43 -10.39
CA PHE A 102 -23.00 11.98 -11.73
C PHE A 102 -22.83 13.49 -11.68
N ASP A 103 -22.44 14.08 -12.81
CA ASP A 103 -22.33 15.52 -12.99
C ASP A 103 -21.46 16.21 -11.92
N THR A 104 -21.98 17.29 -11.33
CA THR A 104 -21.28 18.08 -10.31
C THR A 104 -21.06 17.30 -9.01
N ALA A 105 -21.90 16.31 -8.69
CA ALA A 105 -21.70 15.47 -7.51
C ALA A 105 -20.50 14.54 -7.68
N PHE A 106 -20.22 14.11 -8.92
CA PHE A 106 -19.01 13.37 -9.25
C PHE A 106 -17.76 14.24 -9.07
N LEU A 107 -17.72 15.45 -9.64
CA LEU A 107 -16.57 16.36 -9.50
C LEU A 107 -16.27 16.69 -8.03
N ARG A 108 -17.31 17.02 -7.27
CA ARG A 108 -17.17 17.31 -5.83
C ARG A 108 -16.54 16.15 -5.07
N LYS A 109 -16.91 14.91 -5.42
CA LYS A 109 -16.36 13.73 -4.73
C LYS A 109 -14.90 13.49 -5.10
N LEU A 110 -14.48 13.78 -6.34
CA LEU A 110 -13.07 13.76 -6.70
C LEU A 110 -12.27 14.72 -5.82
N ASP A 111 -12.72 15.96 -5.67
CA ASP A 111 -12.04 16.94 -4.83
C ASP A 111 -12.09 16.59 -3.34
N GLU A 112 -13.19 16.02 -2.85
CA GLU A 112 -13.31 15.56 -1.46
C GLU A 112 -12.29 14.45 -1.13
N LEU A 113 -12.01 13.57 -2.09
CA LEU A 113 -11.01 12.50 -1.96
C LEU A 113 -9.58 13.00 -2.16
N ASN A 114 -9.37 14.27 -2.52
CA ASN A 114 -8.05 14.88 -2.60
C ASN A 114 -7.91 16.05 -1.62
N PRO A 115 -7.56 15.79 -0.34
CA PRO A 115 -7.53 16.83 0.69
C PRO A 115 -6.46 17.91 0.46
N LYS A 116 -5.50 17.68 -0.44
CA LYS A 116 -4.41 18.62 -0.72
C LYS A 116 -4.78 19.67 -1.76
N HIS A 117 -5.53 19.27 -2.79
CA HIS A 117 -5.79 20.10 -3.97
C HIS A 117 -7.19 19.87 -4.51
N LYS A 118 -7.92 20.96 -4.77
CA LYS A 118 -9.16 20.93 -5.55
C LYS A 118 -8.81 21.06 -7.02
N LEU A 119 -8.82 19.95 -7.75
CA LEU A 119 -8.41 19.86 -9.14
C LEU A 119 -9.60 19.97 -10.12
N PHE A 120 -10.83 19.73 -9.63
CA PHE A 120 -12.03 19.58 -10.46
C PHE A 120 -13.16 20.59 -10.18
N ASP A 121 -12.99 21.51 -9.22
CA ASP A 121 -13.94 22.58 -8.90
C ASP A 121 -13.76 23.81 -9.81
N ASP A 122 -13.74 23.59 -11.12
CA ASP A 122 -13.51 24.65 -12.11
C ASP A 122 -14.40 24.53 -13.36
N GLU A 123 -14.44 25.61 -14.15
CA GLU A 123 -15.27 25.68 -15.36
C GLU A 123 -14.81 24.70 -16.46
N VAL A 124 -13.52 24.34 -16.51
CA VAL A 124 -13.01 23.34 -17.46
C VAL A 124 -13.59 21.96 -17.14
N SER A 125 -13.63 21.57 -15.87
CA SER A 125 -14.22 20.30 -15.45
C SER A 125 -15.73 20.23 -15.68
N LYS A 126 -16.44 21.35 -15.51
CA LYS A 126 -17.88 21.43 -15.84
C LYS A 126 -18.11 21.31 -17.35
N ARG A 127 -17.35 22.05 -18.16
CA ARG A 127 -17.42 21.96 -19.64
C ARG A 127 -17.02 20.57 -20.14
N TRP A 128 -16.09 19.92 -19.46
CA TRP A 128 -15.74 18.54 -19.77
C TRP A 128 -16.92 17.60 -19.63
N LEU A 129 -17.65 17.65 -18.51
CA LEU A 129 -18.85 16.81 -18.36
C LEU A 129 -19.95 17.17 -19.36
N GLN A 130 -20.11 18.44 -19.69
CA GLN A 130 -21.05 18.88 -20.72
C GLN A 130 -20.68 18.31 -22.11
N SER A 131 -19.39 18.31 -22.48
CA SER A 131 -18.90 17.76 -23.76
C SER A 131 -19.19 16.27 -23.96
N ILE A 132 -19.40 15.52 -22.88
CA ILE A 132 -19.75 14.09 -22.93
C ILE A 132 -21.20 13.89 -23.35
N VAL A 133 -22.08 14.83 -23.00
CA VAL A 133 -23.53 14.76 -23.24
C VAL A 133 -23.92 15.54 -24.49
N ASP A 134 -23.30 16.70 -24.70
CA ASP A 134 -23.58 17.62 -25.79
C ASP A 134 -22.39 17.68 -26.76
N PRO A 135 -22.53 17.13 -27.98
CA PRO A 135 -21.48 17.17 -29.00
C PRO A 135 -21.12 18.58 -29.48
N SER A 136 -21.95 19.59 -29.21
CA SER A 136 -21.69 20.98 -29.61
C SER A 136 -20.67 21.67 -28.70
N VAL A 137 -20.42 21.12 -27.51
CA VAL A 137 -19.43 21.65 -26.57
C VAL A 137 -18.09 20.98 -26.84
N GLU A 138 -17.23 21.67 -27.62
CA GLU A 138 -15.88 21.21 -27.88
C GLU A 138 -14.89 21.71 -26.82
N LEU A 139 -14.04 20.81 -26.35
CA LEU A 139 -12.90 21.13 -25.48
C LEU A 139 -11.66 21.45 -26.30
N GLU A 140 -10.97 22.53 -25.94
CA GLU A 140 -9.68 22.86 -26.55
C GLU A 140 -8.62 21.80 -26.22
N LYS A 141 -7.62 21.64 -27.09
CA LYS A 141 -6.53 20.68 -26.88
C LYS A 141 -5.76 20.94 -25.57
N THR A 142 -5.61 22.19 -25.20
CA THR A 142 -5.01 22.66 -23.94
C THR A 142 -5.81 22.18 -22.73
N GLU A 143 -7.13 22.34 -22.76
CA GLU A 143 -8.05 21.87 -21.72
C GLU A 143 -8.03 20.35 -21.60
N ARG A 144 -8.00 19.66 -22.73
CA ARG A 144 -7.89 18.19 -22.78
C ARG A 144 -6.59 17.69 -22.14
N LEU A 145 -5.45 18.32 -22.44
CA LEU A 145 -4.17 17.99 -21.81
C LEU A 145 -4.20 18.25 -20.29
N GLN A 146 -4.76 19.40 -19.90
CA GLN A 146 -4.90 19.76 -18.50
C GLN A 146 -5.76 18.75 -17.72
N LEU A 147 -6.86 18.25 -18.32
CA LEU A 147 -7.71 17.23 -17.71
C LEU A 147 -6.98 15.89 -17.53
N LEU A 148 -6.18 15.47 -18.53
CA LEU A 148 -5.39 14.24 -18.44
C LEU A 148 -4.33 14.33 -17.33
N GLU A 149 -3.67 15.49 -17.21
CA GLU A 149 -2.68 15.75 -16.16
C GLU A 149 -3.33 15.71 -14.76
N ARG A 150 -4.41 16.49 -14.57
CA ARG A 150 -5.17 16.53 -13.31
C ARG A 150 -5.72 15.16 -12.91
N ALA A 151 -6.24 14.40 -13.87
CA ALA A 151 -6.72 13.04 -13.61
C ALA A 151 -5.58 12.11 -13.18
N THR A 152 -4.42 12.20 -13.84
CA THR A 152 -3.24 11.42 -13.48
C THR A 152 -2.75 11.76 -12.08
N GLU A 153 -2.68 13.06 -11.74
CA GLU A 153 -2.32 13.54 -10.41
C GLU A 153 -3.30 13.05 -9.35
N TRP A 154 -4.60 13.19 -9.61
CA TRP A 154 -5.64 12.72 -8.71
C TRP A 154 -5.57 11.22 -8.44
N VAL A 155 -5.38 10.38 -9.47
CA VAL A 155 -5.23 8.93 -9.28
C VAL A 155 -4.01 8.60 -8.40
N LYS A 156 -2.93 9.37 -8.51
CA LYS A 156 -1.73 9.19 -7.67
C LYS A 156 -1.96 9.62 -6.22
N GLU A 157 -2.68 10.72 -6.00
CA GLU A 157 -2.71 11.38 -4.70
C GLU A 157 -3.99 11.19 -3.88
N HIS A 158 -5.07 10.69 -4.48
CA HIS A 158 -6.34 10.55 -3.74
C HIS A 158 -6.20 9.64 -2.51
N ASP A 159 -6.93 9.99 -1.45
CA ASP A 159 -6.93 9.28 -0.19
C ASP A 159 -7.88 8.07 -0.24
N GLU A 160 -7.30 6.86 -0.26
CA GLU A 160 -8.05 5.61 -0.15
C GLU A 160 -8.52 5.30 1.28
N ASN A 161 -7.83 5.84 2.29
CA ASN A 161 -8.11 5.60 3.70
C ASN A 161 -9.28 6.45 4.21
N ALA A 162 -9.55 7.60 3.59
CA ALA A 162 -10.74 8.41 3.88
C ALA A 162 -12.01 7.56 3.88
N HIS A 163 -12.13 6.65 2.91
CA HIS A 163 -13.24 5.70 2.83
C HIS A 163 -13.22 4.63 3.93
N ASN A 164 -12.05 4.08 4.22
CA ASN A 164 -11.88 3.04 5.24
C ASN A 164 -12.26 3.59 6.64
N ILE A 165 -12.00 4.88 6.88
CA ILE A 165 -12.43 5.61 8.08
C ILE A 165 -13.96 5.77 8.12
N GLU A 166 -14.60 6.12 7.01
CA GLU A 166 -16.07 6.25 6.92
C GLU A 166 -16.77 4.90 7.17
N LYS A 167 -16.30 3.81 6.56
CA LYS A 167 -16.83 2.46 6.80
C LYS A 167 -16.66 2.01 8.25
N ARG A 168 -15.50 2.27 8.86
CA ARG A 168 -15.24 1.95 10.28
C ARG A 168 -16.11 2.76 11.23
N THR A 169 -16.32 4.04 10.96
CA THR A 169 -17.17 4.91 11.79
C THR A 169 -18.64 4.54 11.67
N LEU A 170 -19.13 4.19 10.49
CA LEU A 170 -20.50 3.66 10.29
C LEU A 170 -20.69 2.31 11.00
N ALA A 171 -19.73 1.39 10.89
CA ALA A 171 -19.76 0.11 11.60
C ALA A 171 -19.75 0.29 13.13
N TYR A 172 -18.96 1.24 13.64
CA TYR A 172 -18.93 1.60 15.06
C TYR A 172 -20.28 2.16 15.54
N LYS A 173 -20.86 3.13 14.81
CA LYS A 173 -22.19 3.70 15.12
C LYS A 173 -23.29 2.63 15.09
N ALA A 174 -23.29 1.74 14.11
CA ALA A 174 -24.26 0.64 14.01
C ALA A 174 -24.16 -0.34 15.18
N ARG A 175 -22.94 -0.62 15.67
CA ARG A 175 -22.71 -1.44 16.87
C ARG A 175 -23.18 -0.73 18.14
N ALA A 176 -22.91 0.57 18.29
CA ALA A 176 -23.37 1.35 19.43
C ALA A 176 -24.91 1.40 19.53
N LEU A 177 -25.60 1.56 18.40
CA LEU A 177 -27.07 1.55 18.33
C LEU A 177 -27.68 0.16 18.63
N LYS A 178 -26.98 -0.93 18.29
CA LYS A 178 -27.40 -2.30 18.65
C LYS A 178 -27.11 -2.65 20.11
N GLY A 179 -26.01 -2.15 20.68
CA GLY A 179 -25.63 -2.38 22.08
C GLY A 179 -26.50 -1.63 23.10
N GLY A 180 -27.10 -0.50 22.73
CA GLY A 180 -27.96 0.30 23.60
C GLY A 180 -29.42 -0.17 23.72
N ARG A 181 -29.80 -1.31 23.12
CA ARG A 181 -31.18 -1.83 23.12
C ARG A 181 -31.42 -2.99 24.08
N HIS A 182 -30.43 -3.31 24.91
CA HIS A 182 -30.48 -4.35 25.95
C HIS A 182 -30.06 -3.81 27.33
N GLY A 183 -30.51 -2.60 27.68
CA GLY A 183 -30.38 -2.00 29.00
C GLY A 183 -31.73 -1.58 29.52
#